data_AF-A0AAU3W2S5-F1
#
_entry.id   AF-A0AAU3W2S5-F1
#
_cell.length_a   1.000
_cell.length_b   1.000
_cell.length_c   1.000
_cell.angle_alpha   90.00
_cell.angle_beta   90.00
_cell.angle_gamma   90.00
#
_symmetry.space_group_name_H-M   'P 1'
#
loop_
_entity.id
_entity.type
_entity.pdbx_description
1 polymer ?
#
loop_
_entity_poly.entity_id
_entity_poly.type
_entity_poly.pdbx_seq_one_letter_code
_entity_poly.pdbx_strand_id
1 'polypeptide(L)'
;MNVSASIPCWTRPVLEWTPLLDSAALTSVLAKVREWRPYDGDALLDDIGAVLDDVVPPEEDLEELAQRLRGHLMQLVDIAVASEASEKDEQAERQIRLARQVRSEDMPGDHWQAVGHLRRMAWSVNELLERLVAIQCLKEPAAST
;
A
#
# COMPACT_ATOMS: atom_id res chain seq x y z
N MET A 1 13.55 -30.89 -58.27
CA MET A 1 12.92 -31.47 -57.07
C MET A 1 12.61 -30.32 -56.11
N ASN A 2 11.36 -29.87 -56.04
CA ASN A 2 10.95 -28.79 -55.13
C ASN A 2 10.29 -29.42 -53.90
N VAL A 3 10.87 -29.17 -52.73
CA VAL A 3 10.26 -29.53 -51.43
C VAL A 3 9.36 -28.36 -51.04
N SER A 4 8.05 -28.53 -51.21
CA SER A 4 7.07 -27.62 -50.62
C SER A 4 7.08 -27.81 -49.11
N ALA A 5 7.61 -26.81 -48.39
CA ALA A 5 7.53 -26.75 -46.94
C ALA A 5 6.07 -26.44 -46.54
N SER A 6 5.40 -27.40 -45.93
CA SER A 6 4.06 -27.21 -45.36
C SER A 6 4.14 -26.27 -44.15
N ILE A 7 3.48 -25.11 -44.26
CA ILE A 7 3.28 -24.21 -43.11
C ILE A 7 2.34 -24.93 -42.13
N PRO A 8 2.69 -25.05 -40.83
CA PRO A 8 1.79 -25.63 -39.84
C PRO A 8 0.56 -24.71 -39.73
N CYS A 9 -0.57 -25.15 -40.26
CA CYS A 9 -1.85 -24.53 -39.99
C CYS A 9 -2.37 -25.10 -38.67
N TRP A 10 -2.60 -24.22 -37.70
CA TRP A 10 -3.22 -24.60 -36.44
C TRP A 10 -4.67 -25.00 -36.71
N THR A 11 -4.94 -26.30 -36.84
CA THR A 11 -6.28 -26.86 -37.09
C THR A 11 -7.13 -26.97 -35.81
N ARG A 12 -6.64 -26.43 -34.69
CA ARG A 12 -7.35 -26.49 -33.41
C ARG A 12 -8.39 -25.36 -33.37
N PRO A 13 -9.69 -25.66 -33.17
CA PRO A 13 -10.68 -24.61 -32.97
C PRO A 13 -10.27 -23.79 -31.75
N VAL A 14 -10.03 -22.51 -31.95
CA VAL A 14 -9.81 -21.57 -30.86
C VAL A 14 -11.16 -21.42 -30.18
N LEU A 15 -11.25 -21.86 -28.92
CA LEU A 15 -12.43 -21.59 -28.10
C LEU A 15 -12.60 -20.08 -28.04
N GLU A 16 -13.80 -19.61 -28.38
CA GLU A 16 -14.14 -18.20 -28.29
C GLU A 16 -14.03 -17.79 -26.81
N TRP A 17 -13.08 -16.90 -26.54
CA TRP A 17 -12.83 -16.45 -25.18
C TRP A 17 -14.06 -15.70 -24.68
N THR A 18 -14.71 -16.24 -23.66
CA THR A 18 -15.76 -15.53 -22.94
C THR A 18 -15.11 -14.80 -21.76
N PRO A 19 -15.00 -13.45 -21.80
CA PRO A 19 -14.36 -12.73 -20.72
C PRO A 19 -15.19 -12.86 -19.44
N LEU A 20 -14.51 -13.20 -18.33
CA LEU A 20 -15.12 -13.31 -17.01
C LEU A 20 -15.63 -11.97 -16.48
N LEU A 21 -15.11 -10.87 -17.02
CA LEU A 21 -15.48 -9.50 -16.68
C LEU A 21 -16.10 -8.84 -17.90
N ASP A 22 -17.24 -8.18 -17.70
CA ASP A 22 -17.84 -7.35 -18.74
C ASP A 22 -17.01 -6.07 -18.99
N SER A 23 -17.40 -5.30 -20.02
CA SER A 23 -16.69 -4.07 -20.39
C SER A 23 -16.67 -3.02 -19.27
N ALA A 24 -17.70 -2.97 -18.41
CA ALA A 24 -17.77 -2.01 -17.33
C ALA A 24 -16.81 -2.41 -16.20
N ALA A 25 -16.78 -3.69 -15.85
CA ALA A 25 -15.84 -4.26 -14.89
C ALA A 25 -14.39 -4.09 -15.35
N LEU A 26 -14.08 -4.34 -16.63
CA LEU A 26 -12.74 -4.10 -17.18
C LEU A 26 -12.34 -2.61 -17.14
N THR A 27 -13.29 -1.71 -17.42
CA THR A 27 -13.04 -0.26 -17.34
C THR A 27 -12.75 0.18 -15.90
N SER A 28 -13.48 -0.38 -14.94
CA SER A 28 -13.27 -0.16 -13.51
C SER A 28 -11.90 -0.66 -13.04
N VAL A 29 -11.49 -1.87 -13.44
CA VAL A 29 -10.15 -2.40 -13.14
C VAL A 29 -9.06 -1.54 -13.78
N LEU A 30 -9.22 -1.12 -15.03
CA LEU A 30 -8.26 -0.25 -15.72
C LEU A 30 -8.11 1.11 -15.03
N ALA A 31 -9.22 1.72 -14.57
CA ALA A 31 -9.17 2.96 -13.80
C ALA A 31 -8.35 2.76 -12.51
N LYS A 32 -8.63 1.69 -11.76
CA LYS A 32 -7.89 1.35 -10.54
C LYS A 32 -6.40 1.09 -10.80
N VAL A 33 -6.06 0.39 -11.87
CA VAL A 33 -4.65 0.12 -12.24
C VAL A 33 -3.93 1.40 -12.64
N ARG A 34 -4.61 2.36 -13.28
CA ARG A 34 -4.03 3.67 -13.64
C ARG A 34 -3.85 4.59 -12.44
N GLU A 35 -4.75 4.50 -11.47
CA GLU A 35 -4.67 5.25 -10.21
C GLU A 35 -3.73 4.60 -9.21
N TRP A 36 -3.37 3.33 -9.42
CA TRP A 36 -2.48 2.59 -8.55
C TRP A 36 -1.11 3.26 -8.50
N ARG A 37 -0.73 3.69 -7.29
CA ARG A 37 0.63 4.12 -6.99
C ARG A 37 1.39 2.94 -6.40
N PRO A 38 2.58 2.61 -6.93
CA PRO A 38 3.41 1.58 -6.33
C PRO A 38 3.76 1.96 -4.89
N TYR A 39 4.00 0.95 -4.06
CA TYR A 39 4.54 1.14 -2.72
C TYR A 39 5.91 1.83 -2.83
N ASP A 40 6.04 2.98 -2.18
CA ASP A 40 7.25 3.80 -2.13
C ASP A 40 7.72 3.89 -0.68
N GLY A 41 8.65 3.01 -0.33
CA GLY A 41 9.17 2.92 1.04
C GLY A 41 9.96 4.15 1.46
N ASP A 42 10.61 4.84 0.51
CA ASP A 42 11.42 6.02 0.81
C ASP A 42 10.51 7.21 1.12
N ALA A 43 9.48 7.45 0.29
CA ALA A 43 8.48 8.49 0.55
C ALA A 43 7.72 8.25 1.86
N LEU A 44 7.49 6.99 2.22
CA LEU A 44 6.89 6.61 3.50
C LEU A 44 7.82 6.96 4.68
N LEU A 45 9.11 6.64 4.59
CA LEU A 45 10.08 6.97 5.64
C LEU A 45 10.29 8.47 5.79
N ASP A 46 10.29 9.22 4.68
CA ASP A 46 10.35 10.69 4.70
C ASP A 46 9.15 11.28 5.46
N ASP A 47 7.94 10.75 5.25
CA ASP A 47 6.73 11.18 5.94
C ASP A 47 6.71 10.82 7.43
N ILE A 48 7.27 9.66 7.78
CA ILE A 48 7.50 9.29 9.19
C ILE A 48 8.49 10.27 9.81
N GLY A 49 9.61 10.54 9.13
CA GLY A 49 10.65 11.46 9.58
C GLY A 49 10.12 12.86 9.82
N ALA A 50 9.35 13.41 8.87
CA ALA A 50 8.75 14.73 8.98
C ALA A 50 7.85 14.92 10.21
N VAL A 51 7.30 13.84 10.77
CA VAL A 51 6.38 13.87 11.92
C VAL A 51 7.05 13.47 13.23
N LEU A 52 7.97 12.51 13.19
CA LEU A 52 8.65 11.98 14.37
C LEU A 52 9.90 12.77 14.77
N ASP A 53 10.40 13.66 13.91
CA ASP A 53 11.49 14.58 14.27
C ASP A 53 11.11 15.50 15.45
N ASP A 54 12.13 16.04 16.10
CA ASP A 54 12.03 17.00 17.19
C ASP A 54 11.47 18.36 16.72
N VAL A 55 11.57 18.64 15.42
CA VAL A 55 10.97 19.83 14.79
C VAL A 55 9.48 19.58 14.58
N VAL A 56 8.64 20.38 15.23
CA VAL A 56 7.18 20.30 15.09
C VAL A 56 6.76 20.81 13.70
N PRO A 57 5.97 20.05 12.92
CA PRO A 57 5.49 20.50 11.63
C PRO A 57 4.55 21.71 11.78
N PRO A 58 4.62 22.68 10.85
CA PRO A 58 3.75 23.86 10.89
C PRO A 58 2.28 23.46 10.66
N GLU A 59 1.36 24.30 11.14
CA GLU A 59 -0.09 24.02 11.10
C GLU A 59 -0.62 23.78 9.68
N GLU A 60 -0.09 24.51 8.70
CA GLU A 60 -0.43 24.38 7.29
C GLU A 60 -0.12 23.00 6.68
N ASP A 61 0.87 22.28 7.21
CA ASP A 61 1.32 20.99 6.67
C ASP A 61 0.60 19.80 7.34
N LEU A 62 -0.09 20.02 8.47
CA LEU A 62 -0.64 18.93 9.28
C LEU A 62 -1.68 18.08 8.53
N GLU A 63 -2.57 18.73 7.79
CA GLU A 63 -3.63 18.02 7.06
C GLU A 63 -3.04 17.20 5.90
N GLU A 64 -2.04 17.75 5.19
CA GLU A 64 -1.35 17.03 4.13
C GLU A 64 -0.61 15.80 4.68
N LEU A 65 0.16 15.98 5.76
CA LEU A 65 0.86 14.89 6.45
C LEU A 65 -0.12 13.84 6.96
N ALA A 66 -1.27 14.24 7.52
CA ALA A 66 -2.30 13.32 7.95
C ALA A 66 -2.83 12.49 6.77
N GLN A 67 -3.12 13.13 5.65
CA GLN A 67 -3.61 12.45 4.45
C GLN A 67 -2.58 11.45 3.91
N ARG A 68 -1.31 11.84 3.83
CA ARG A 68 -0.21 10.98 3.37
C ARG A 68 -0.01 9.77 4.28
N LEU A 69 0.07 9.98 5.60
CA LEU A 69 0.20 8.89 6.57
C LEU A 69 -1.01 7.93 6.55
N ARG A 70 -2.24 8.45 6.40
CA ARG A 70 -3.42 7.58 6.22
C ARG A 70 -3.33 6.75 4.94
N GLY A 71 -2.79 7.32 3.87
CA GLY A 71 -2.48 6.62 2.62
C GLY A 71 -1.48 5.49 2.83
N HIS A 72 -0.37 5.76 3.52
CA HIS A 72 0.65 4.76 3.86
C HIS A 72 0.09 3.63 4.71
N LEU A 73 -0.68 3.94 5.77
CA LEU A 73 -1.35 2.94 6.60
C LEU A 73 -2.31 2.07 5.77
N MET A 74 -3.05 2.66 4.83
CA MET A 74 -3.92 1.90 3.94
C MET A 74 -3.13 0.94 3.06
N GLN A 75 -2.06 1.41 2.41
CA GLN A 75 -1.22 0.57 1.57
C GLN A 75 -0.58 -0.58 2.36
N LEU A 76 0.00 -0.31 3.53
CA LEU A 76 0.61 -1.35 4.37
C LEU A 76 -0.42 -2.39 4.82
N VAL A 77 -1.62 -1.97 5.21
CA VAL A 77 -2.72 -2.89 5.56
C VAL A 77 -3.13 -3.74 4.36
N ASP A 78 -3.24 -3.17 3.17
CA ASP A 78 -3.61 -3.90 1.96
C ASP A 78 -2.54 -4.94 1.59
N ILE A 79 -1.26 -4.58 1.70
CA ILE A 79 -0.13 -5.52 1.53
C ILE A 79 -0.22 -6.64 2.56
N ALA A 80 -0.44 -6.31 3.84
CA ALA A 80 -0.55 -7.29 4.91
C ALA A 80 -1.72 -8.27 4.71
N VAL A 81 -2.85 -7.79 4.20
CA VAL A 81 -4.00 -8.65 3.85
C VAL A 81 -3.67 -9.53 2.65
N ALA A 82 -3.11 -8.95 1.60
CA ALA A 82 -2.74 -9.69 0.39
C ALA A 82 -1.66 -10.76 0.64
N SER A 83 -0.81 -10.55 1.65
CA SER A 83 0.23 -11.49 2.06
C SER A 83 -0.21 -12.48 3.15
N GLU A 84 -1.48 -12.44 3.59
CA GLU A 84 -2.02 -13.27 4.67
C GLU A 84 -1.22 -13.11 5.98
N ALA A 85 -0.69 -11.91 6.25
CA ALA A 85 0.17 -11.62 7.39
C ALA A 85 -0.48 -11.96 8.74
N SER A 86 -1.79 -11.74 8.88
CA SER A 86 -2.53 -12.04 10.11
C SER A 86 -2.60 -13.54 10.44
N GLU A 87 -2.57 -14.40 9.43
CA GLU A 87 -2.58 -15.85 9.63
C GLU A 87 -1.20 -16.36 10.03
N LYS A 88 -0.16 -15.67 9.55
CA LYS A 88 1.25 -16.00 9.81
C LYS A 88 1.72 -15.47 11.16
N ASP A 89 1.11 -14.38 11.64
CA ASP A 89 1.61 -13.67 12.80
C ASP A 89 0.55 -12.86 13.57
N GLU A 90 0.38 -13.19 14.85
CA GLU A 90 -0.56 -12.52 15.75
C GLU A 90 -0.18 -11.06 16.04
N GLN A 91 1.11 -10.70 15.99
CA GLN A 91 1.52 -9.31 16.20
C GLN A 91 1.14 -8.46 14.98
N ALA A 92 1.30 -8.99 13.77
CA ALA A 92 0.83 -8.35 12.54
C ALA A 92 -0.68 -8.14 12.57
N GLU A 93 -1.47 -9.11 13.03
CA GLU A 93 -2.91 -8.92 13.24
C GLU A 93 -3.23 -7.75 14.19
N ARG A 94 -2.50 -7.66 15.31
CA ARG A 94 -2.67 -6.53 16.25
C ARG A 94 -2.29 -5.20 15.60
N GLN A 95 -1.18 -5.12 14.89
CA GLN A 95 -0.74 -3.89 14.23
C GLN A 95 -1.69 -3.47 13.12
N ILE A 96 -2.25 -4.42 12.35
CA ILE A 96 -3.29 -4.14 11.34
C ILE A 96 -4.53 -3.51 11.99
N ARG A 97 -4.99 -4.03 13.15
CA ARG A 97 -6.14 -3.46 13.86
C ARG A 97 -5.84 -2.04 14.36
N LEU A 98 -4.68 -1.82 14.97
CA LEU A 98 -4.27 -0.50 15.46
C LEU A 98 -4.14 0.51 14.31
N ALA A 99 -3.49 0.12 13.21
CA ALA A 99 -3.38 0.92 11.99
C ALA A 99 -4.74 1.33 11.45
N ARG A 100 -5.71 0.40 11.37
CA ARG A 100 -7.08 0.71 10.93
C ARG A 100 -7.78 1.67 11.88
N GLN A 101 -7.64 1.47 13.19
CA GLN A 101 -8.23 2.32 14.21
C GLN A 101 -7.70 3.75 14.11
N VAL A 102 -6.39 3.95 14.20
CA VAL A 102 -5.79 5.30 14.20
C VAL A 102 -6.05 6.04 12.89
N ARG A 103 -6.07 5.32 11.76
CA ARG A 103 -6.42 5.90 10.45
C ARG A 103 -7.85 6.44 10.40
N SER A 104 -8.77 5.79 11.11
CA SER A 104 -10.20 6.16 11.14
C SER A 104 -10.54 7.27 12.14
N GLU A 105 -9.59 7.64 13.00
CA GLU A 105 -9.79 8.76 13.93
C GLU A 105 -9.76 10.09 13.17
N ASP A 106 -10.69 10.98 13.52
CA ASP A 106 -10.72 12.34 13.02
C ASP A 106 -9.52 13.13 13.57
N MET A 107 -9.04 14.06 12.76
CA MET A 107 -7.93 14.93 13.14
C MET A 107 -8.41 15.94 14.20
N PRO A 108 -7.78 16.02 15.40
CA PRO A 108 -8.15 17.00 16.41
C PRO A 108 -7.94 18.45 15.96
N GLY A 109 -8.89 19.36 16.22
CA GLY A 109 -8.77 20.77 15.78
C GLY A 109 -7.73 21.61 16.53
N ASP A 110 -7.17 21.14 17.64
CA ASP A 110 -6.10 21.83 18.37
C ASP A 110 -4.72 21.40 17.83
N HIS A 111 -3.83 22.35 17.54
CA HIS A 111 -2.54 22.10 16.92
C HIS A 111 -1.69 21.05 17.67
N TRP A 112 -1.61 21.10 19.00
CA TRP A 112 -0.79 20.14 19.76
C TRP A 112 -1.42 18.76 19.80
N GLN A 113 -2.76 18.70 19.84
CA GLN A 113 -3.48 17.44 19.73
C GLN A 113 -3.33 16.83 18.33
N ALA A 114 -3.35 17.67 17.29
CA ALA A 114 -3.12 17.29 15.90
C ALA A 114 -1.73 16.68 15.71
N VAL A 115 -0.68 17.37 16.18
CA VAL A 115 0.71 16.87 16.17
C VAL A 115 0.82 15.55 16.94
N GLY A 116 0.20 15.45 18.11
CA GLY A 116 0.17 14.20 18.88
C GLY A 116 -0.53 13.05 18.14
N HIS A 117 -1.60 13.35 17.40
CA HIS A 117 -2.30 12.38 16.56
C HIS A 117 -1.45 11.95 15.35
N LEU A 118 -0.79 12.90 14.66
CA LEU A 118 0.16 12.60 13.57
C LEU A 118 1.28 11.67 14.06
N ARG A 119 1.89 11.97 15.22
CA ARG A 119 2.95 11.12 15.80
C ARG A 119 2.47 9.71 16.10
N ARG A 120 1.23 9.56 16.58
CA ARG A 120 0.62 8.23 16.79
C ARG A 120 0.40 7.49 15.46
N MET A 121 -0.03 8.19 14.41
CA MET A 121 -0.15 7.61 13.07
C MET A 121 1.21 7.19 12.53
N ALA A 122 2.22 8.06 12.56
CA ALA A 122 3.57 7.77 12.08
C ALA A 122 4.20 6.59 12.82
N TRP A 123 4.02 6.51 14.15
CA TRP A 123 4.43 5.35 14.94
C TRP A 123 3.74 4.06 14.47
N SER A 124 2.42 4.12 14.21
CA SER A 124 1.67 2.96 13.72
C SER A 124 2.10 2.54 12.31
N VAL A 125 2.51 3.48 11.45
CA VAL A 125 3.11 3.18 10.14
C VAL A 125 4.43 2.43 10.34
N ASN A 126 5.32 2.96 11.18
CA ASN A 126 6.63 2.37 11.44
C ASN A 126 6.52 0.94 11.98
N GLU A 127 5.72 0.73 13.01
CA GLU A 127 5.51 -0.57 13.65
C GLU A 127 4.94 -1.62 12.68
N LEU A 128 3.98 -1.22 11.85
CA LEU A 128 3.42 -2.13 10.85
C LEU A 128 4.44 -2.44 9.75
N LEU A 129 5.20 -1.45 9.28
CA LEU A 129 6.26 -1.64 8.30
C LEU A 129 7.32 -2.62 8.82
N GLU A 130 7.89 -2.35 9.99
CA GLU A 130 8.89 -3.20 10.63
C GLU A 130 8.36 -4.63 10.79
N ARG A 131 7.09 -4.78 11.18
CA ARG A 131 6.51 -6.10 11.33
C ARG A 131 6.40 -6.84 10.01
N LEU A 132 5.95 -6.17 8.95
CA LEU A 132 5.81 -6.76 7.61
C LEU A 132 7.15 -7.14 6.98
N VAL A 133 8.21 -6.35 7.24
CA VAL A 133 9.58 -6.69 6.86
C VAL A 133 10.05 -7.93 7.64
N ALA A 134 9.83 -7.97 8.96
CA ALA A 134 10.24 -9.10 9.80
C ALA A 134 9.63 -10.44 9.37
N ILE A 135 8.38 -10.43 8.87
CA ILE A 135 7.70 -11.63 8.35
C ILE A 135 7.87 -11.82 6.82
N GLN A 136 8.81 -11.09 6.20
CA GLN A 136 9.19 -11.18 4.79
C GLN A 136 8.03 -10.92 3.80
N CYS A 137 7.04 -10.13 4.22
CA CYS A 137 5.96 -9.66 3.35
C CYS A 137 6.34 -8.42 2.54
N LEU A 138 7.40 -7.71 2.97
CA LEU A 138 7.98 -6.56 2.29
C LEU A 138 9.50 -6.68 2.25
N LYS A 139 10.10 -6.14 1.19
CA LYS A 139 11.54 -5.91 1.16
C LYS A 139 11.83 -4.67 2.02
N GLU A 140 12.90 -4.74 2.81
CA GLU A 140 13.37 -3.62 3.61
C GLU A 140 13.64 -2.39 2.70
N PRO A 141 13.13 -1.19 3.05
CA PRO A 141 13.47 0.04 2.34
C PRO A 141 14.97 0.30 2.48
N ALA A 142 15.59 0.93 1.48
CA ALA A 142 17.03 1.13 1.49
C ALA A 142 17.40 2.13 2.59
N ALA A 143 18.05 1.66 3.66
CA ALA A 143 18.67 2.55 4.63
C ALA A 143 19.77 3.36 3.92
N SER A 144 19.55 4.66 3.72
CA SER A 144 20.58 5.55 3.19
C SER A 144 21.81 5.46 4.09
N THR A 145 22.89 4.91 3.53
CA THR A 145 24.20 4.73 4.20
C THR A 145 25.06 5.98 4.04
#